data_AF-A0A6H1NL09-F1
#
_entry.id   AF-A0A6H1NL09-F1
#
_cell.length_a   1.000
_cell.length_b   1.000
_cell.length_c   1.000
_cell.angle_alpha   90.00
_cell.angle_beta   90.00
_cell.angle_gamma   90.00
#
_symmetry.space_group_name_H-M   'P 1'
#
loop_
_entity.id
_entity.type
_entity.pdbx_description
1 polymer ?
#
loop_
_entity_poly.entity_id
_entity_poly.type
_entity_poly.pdbx_seq_one_letter_code
_entity_poly.pdbx_strand_id
1 'polypeptide(L)' 'MGAAVPTDPTIYRLYEALQVYGPTLKEPIHEEFGDGIMSAINFRMGIKRVPDPEGDRVEIVLNGKFLPYQW' A
#
# COMPACT_ATOMS: atom_id res chain seq x y z
N MET A 1 -0.12 20.60 6.31
CA MET A 1 -0.72 20.00 7.51
C MET A 1 -0.61 18.49 7.37
N GLY A 2 0.22 17.84 8.20
CA GLY A 2 0.29 16.37 8.20
C GLY A 2 -1.04 15.81 8.68
N ALA A 3 -1.54 14.76 8.04
CA ALA A 3 -2.69 14.04 8.57
C ALA A 3 -2.36 13.60 10.00
N ALA A 4 -3.31 13.75 10.92
CA ALA A 4 -3.15 13.26 12.28
C ALA A 4 -2.88 11.74 12.22
N VAL A 5 -1.93 11.26 13.01
CA VAL A 5 -1.65 9.82 13.12
C VAL A 5 -2.97 9.11 13.50
N PRO A 6 -3.38 8.05 12.78
CA PRO A 6 -4.62 7.36 13.07
C PRO A 6 -4.64 6.84 14.51
N THR A 7 -5.74 7.03 15.23
CA THR A 7 -5.91 6.50 16.59
C THR A 7 -6.68 5.18 16.61
N ASP A 8 -7.43 4.87 15.55
CA ASP A 8 -8.08 3.58 15.40
C ASP A 8 -7.04 2.46 15.23
N PRO A 9 -7.07 1.40 16.05
CA PRO A 9 -6.05 0.35 16.02
C PRO A 9 -5.95 -0.39 14.68
N THR A 10 -7.07 -0.60 13.99
CA THR A 10 -7.08 -1.34 12.70
C THR A 10 -6.47 -0.49 11.59
N ILE A 11 -6.81 0.79 11.53
CA ILE A 11 -6.21 1.74 10.57
C ILE A 11 -4.73 1.97 10.88
N TYR A 12 -4.38 2.09 12.16
CA TYR A 12 -3.01 2.33 12.60
C TYR A 12 -2.04 1.23 12.12
N ARG A 13 -2.47 -0.04 12.07
CA ARG A 13 -1.61 -1.13 11.57
C ARG A 13 -1.24 -0.99 10.09
N LEU A 14 -2.16 -0.47 9.27
CA LEU A 14 -1.85 -0.18 7.86
C LEU A 14 -0.89 1.00 7.73
N TYR A 15 -1.06 2.03 8.56
CA TYR A 15 -0.12 3.14 8.62
C TYR A 15 1.28 2.69 9.03
N GLU A 16 1.41 1.86 10.08
CA GLU A 16 2.68 1.32 10.54
C GLU A 16 3.35 0.43 9.48
N ALA A 17 2.59 -0.45 8.81
CA ALA A 17 3.11 -1.28 7.74
C ALA A 17 3.69 -0.44 6.59
N LEU A 18 3.03 0.65 6.19
CA LEU A 18 3.55 1.56 5.18
C LEU A 18 4.78 2.36 5.65
N GLN A 19 4.87 2.70 6.94
CA GLN A 19 6.07 3.34 7.50
C GLN A 19 7.28 2.39 7.48
N VAL A 20 7.07 1.11 7.80
CA VAL A 20 8.13 0.09 7.82
C VAL A 20 8.56 -0.30 6.41
N TYR A 21 7.60 -0.57 5.52
CA TYR A 21 7.86 -1.15 4.19
C TYR A 21 7.83 -0.14 3.05
N GLY A 22 7.51 1.14 3.30
CA GLY A 22 7.45 2.17 2.27
C GLY A 22 8.68 2.22 1.34
N PRO A 23 9.92 2.23 1.87
CA PRO A 23 11.13 2.16 1.05
C PRO A 23 11.20 0.87 0.21
N THR A 24 10.91 -0.28 0.82
CA THR A 24 10.93 -1.61 0.17
C THR A 24 9.84 -1.77 -0.89
N LEU A 25 8.74 -1.03 -0.81
CA LEU A 25 7.73 -0.97 -1.87
C LEU A 25 8.15 0.00 -2.99
N LYS A 26 8.80 1.10 -2.64
CA LYS A 26 9.23 2.12 -3.61
C LYS A 26 10.27 1.59 -4.59
N GLU A 27 11.30 0.92 -4.08
CA GLU A 27 12.41 0.40 -4.89
C GLU A 27 11.94 -0.48 -6.07
N PRO A 28 11.19 -1.59 -5.86
CA PRO A 28 10.74 -2.44 -6.96
C PRO A 28 9.78 -1.72 -7.91
N ILE A 29 8.94 -0.79 -7.43
CA ILE A 29 8.11 0.03 -8.33
C ILE A 29 9.00 0.86 -9.28
N HIS A 30 10.08 1.44 -8.76
CA HIS A 30 11.00 2.24 -9.56
C HIS A 30 11.88 1.37 -10.48
N GLU A 31 12.28 0.19 -10.05
CA GLU A 31 13.05 -0.77 -10.86
C GLU A 31 12.21 -1.35 -12.01
N GLU A 32 10.96 -1.72 -11.75
CA GLU A 32 10.10 -2.37 -12.75
C GLU A 32 9.36 -1.38 -13.68
N PHE A 33 8.96 -0.21 -13.17
CA PHE A 33 8.11 0.74 -13.92
C PHE A 33 8.81 2.08 -14.25
N GLY A 34 9.95 2.38 -13.63
CA GLY A 34 10.66 3.65 -13.77
C GLY A 34 10.22 4.72 -12.78
N ASP A 35 10.70 5.95 -12.96
CA ASP A 35 10.40 7.04 -12.04
C ASP A 35 8.97 7.55 -12.21
N GLY A 36 8.22 7.51 -11.12
CA GLY A 36 6.78 7.76 -11.09
C GLY A 36 6.14 7.28 -9.80
N ILE A 37 4.81 7.19 -9.82
CA ILE A 37 3.99 6.77 -8.66
C ILE A 37 2.87 5.81 -9.05
N MET A 38 2.47 4.99 -8.09
CA MET A 38 1.18 4.31 -8.13
C MET A 38 0.07 5.31 -7.75
N SER A 39 -0.89 5.55 -8.65
CA SER A 39 -2.02 6.44 -8.38
C SER A 39 -2.90 5.92 -7.25
N ALA A 40 -3.28 6.81 -6.33
CA ALA A 40 -4.34 6.56 -5.35
C ALA A 40 -5.73 7.06 -5.79
N ILE A 41 -5.86 7.58 -7.03
CA ILE A 41 -7.13 8.07 -7.60
C ILE A 41 -7.66 7.08 -8.65
N ASN A 42 -6.85 6.77 -9.66
CA ASN A 42 -7.15 5.65 -10.57
C ASN A 42 -6.67 4.36 -9.90
N PHE A 43 -7.45 3.94 -8.92
CA PHE A 43 -7.08 2.96 -7.93
C PHE A 43 -8.24 2.03 -7.61
N ARG A 44 -7.93 0.76 -7.37
CA ARG A 44 -8.86 -0.27 -6.91
C ARG A 44 -8.24 -0.99 -5.73
N MET A 45 -9.09 -1.36 -4.76
CA MET A 45 -8.68 -2.13 -3.59
C MET A 45 -9.58 -3.35 -3.44
N GLY A 46 -8.98 -4.48 -3.09
CA GLY A 46 -9.67 -5.71 -2.73
C GLY A 46 -9.27 -6.18 -1.34
N ILE A 47 -10.22 -6.77 -0.62
CA ILE A 47 -9.98 -7.45 0.65
C ILE A 47 -10.54 -8.86 0.54
N LYS A 48 -9.75 -9.86 0.90
CA LYS A 48 -10.22 -11.25 1.00
C LYS A 48 -9.71 -11.91 2.27
N ARG A 49 -10.53 -12.81 2.82
CA ARG A 49 -10.14 -13.71 3.90
C ARG A 49 -9.38 -14.87 3.28
N VAL A 50 -8.24 -15.21 3.86
CA VAL A 50 -7.43 -16.36 3.45
C VAL A 50 -7.34 -17.33 4.64
N PRO A 51 -7.88 -18.54 4.53
CA PRO A 51 -7.75 -19.55 5.58
C PRO A 51 -6.28 -19.89 5.84
N ASP A 52 -5.90 -19.99 7.11
CA ASP A 52 -4.54 -20.32 7.53
C ASP A 52 -4.59 -21.20 8.80
N PRO A 53 -3.71 -22.21 8.94
CA PRO A 53 -3.71 -23.12 10.08
C PRO A 53 -3.60 -22.43 11.46
N GLU A 54 -2.99 -21.24 11.53
CA GLU A 54 -2.81 -20.48 12.77
C GLU A 54 -3.89 -19.41 12.99
N GLY A 55 -4.86 -19.33 12.08
CA GLY A 55 -5.97 -18.38 12.11
C GLY A 55 -6.03 -17.53 10.85
N ASP A 56 -7.26 -17.27 10.37
CA ASP A 56 -7.51 -16.60 9.09
C ASP A 56 -6.72 -15.29 8.92
N ARG A 57 -6.19 -15.10 7.72
CA ARG A 57 -5.45 -13.90 7.32
C ARG A 57 -6.34 -12.94 6.54
N VAL A 58 -6.00 -11.65 6.63
CA VAL A 58 -6.57 -10.60 5.79
C VAL A 58 -5.59 -10.31 4.66
N GLU A 59 -5.95 -10.65 3.43
CA GLU A 59 -5.18 -10.23 2.25
C GLU A 59 -5.80 -8.95 1.69
N ILE A 60 -4.93 -7.95 1.49
CA ILE A 60 -5.28 -6.66 0.88
C ILE A 60 -4.55 -6.57 -0.46
N VAL A 61 -5.30 -6.30 -1.52
CA VAL A 61 -4.75 -6.04 -2.85
C VAL A 61 -4.90 -4.55 -3.14
N LEU A 62 -3.78 -3.88 -3.38
CA LEU A 62 -3.71 -2.47 -3.79
C LEU A 62 -3.33 -2.42 -5.28
N ASN A 63 -4.23 -1.89 -6.11
CA ASN A 63 -4.03 -1.83 -7.56
C ASN A 63 -4.22 -0.40 -8.06
N GLY A 64 -3.12 0.31 -8.28
CA GLY A 64 -3.14 1.67 -8.82
C GLY A 64 -2.48 1.77 -10.18
N LYS A 65 -3.03 2.63 -11.04
CA LYS A 65 -2.41 2.97 -12.32
C LYS A 65 -1.05 3.61 -12.08
N PHE A 66 0.00 3.12 -12.75
CA PHE A 66 1.31 3.78 -12.75
C PHE A 66 1.26 5.10 -13.53
N LEU A 67 1.84 6.15 -12.95
CA LEU A 67 1.94 7.49 -13.53
C LEU A 67 3.43 7.88 -13.60
N PRO A 68 4.06 7.85 -14.79
CA PRO A 68 5.44 8.26 -14.94
C PRO A 68 5.56 9.77 -14.71
N TYR A 69 6.66 10.21 -14.10
CA TYR A 69 6.97 11.63 -14.06
C TYR A 69 7.41 12.12 -15.44
N GLN A 70 7.06 13.37 -15.75
CA GLN A 70 7.50 14.07 -16.95
C GLN A 70 8.25 15.30 -16.44
N TRP A 71 9.52 15.40 -16.83
CA TRP A 71 10.39 16.53 -16.52
C TRP A 71 10.50 17.44 -17.73
#